data_AF-A0A8H7MEL1-F1
#
_entry.id   AF-A0A8H7MEL1-F1
#
_cell.length_a   1.000
_cell.length_b   1.000
_cell.length_c   1.000
_cell.angle_alpha   90.00
_cell.angle_beta   90.00
_cell.angle_gamma   90.00
#
_symmetry.space_group_name_H-M   'P 1'
#
loop_
_entity.id
_entity.type
_entity.pdbx_description
1 polymer ?
#
loop_
_entity_poly.entity_id
_entity_poly.type
_entity_poly.pdbx_seq_one_letter_code
_entity_poly.pdbx_strand_id
1 'polypeptide(L)'
;MGDLTHVRSILSRNLHLKWGFIVYRCTYTSDTQWAAFMTFLNARVRLNLEAVGAGDLFARLDWDLQEDRALEGAGVREVRERFTQWAAQHTSQDDWLGTPRFAACVMVGQE
;
A
#
# COMPACT_ATOMS: atom_id res chain seq x y z
N MET A 1 -6.10 9.86 15.06
CA MET A 1 -5.71 8.77 15.98
C MET A 1 -6.71 7.59 16.00
N GLY A 2 -7.90 7.69 15.37
CA GLY A 2 -8.88 6.59 15.33
C GLY A 2 -8.60 5.48 14.30
N ASP A 3 -7.99 5.81 13.16
CA ASP A 3 -7.83 4.85 12.05
C ASP A 3 -6.91 3.67 12.40
N LEU A 4 -5.80 3.91 13.09
CA LEU A 4 -4.86 2.83 13.47
C LEU A 4 -5.46 1.87 14.51
N THR A 5 -6.30 2.38 15.41
CA THR A 5 -7.03 1.54 16.38
C THR A 5 -8.04 0.65 15.66
N HIS A 6 -8.73 1.18 14.66
CA HIS A 6 -9.64 0.41 13.83
C HIS A 6 -8.91 -0.68 13.04
N VAL A 7 -7.81 -0.33 12.37
CA VAL A 7 -6.92 -1.28 11.69
C VAL A 7 -6.44 -2.37 12.65
N ARG A 8 -5.95 -2.01 13.84
CA ARG A 8 -5.51 -2.99 14.85
C ARG A 8 -6.63 -3.94 15.26
N SER A 9 -7.86 -3.44 15.44
CA SER A 9 -9.02 -4.24 15.81
C SER A 9 -9.37 -5.27 14.74
N ILE A 10 -9.41 -4.84 13.48
CA ILE A 10 -9.65 -5.70 12.31
C ILE A 10 -8.60 -6.81 12.22
N LEU A 11 -7.32 -6.43 12.26
CA LEU A 11 -6.22 -7.38 12.08
C LEU A 11 -6.15 -8.37 13.25
N SER A 12 -6.51 -7.96 14.47
CA SER A 12 -6.50 -8.87 15.62
C SER A 12 -7.58 -9.95 15.52
N ARG A 13 -8.69 -9.68 14.83
CA ARG A 13 -9.76 -10.66 14.57
C ARG A 13 -9.49 -11.53 13.36
N ASN A 14 -8.61 -11.09 12.47
CA ASN A 14 -8.32 -11.76 11.20
C ASN A 14 -6.81 -11.86 10.99
N LEU A 15 -6.20 -12.91 11.55
CA LEU A 15 -4.75 -13.07 11.60
C LEU A 15 -4.08 -13.22 10.22
N HIS A 16 -4.83 -13.63 9.21
CA HIS A 16 -4.35 -13.79 7.83
C HIS A 16 -4.35 -12.47 7.04
N LEU A 17 -5.05 -11.44 7.54
CA LEU A 17 -5.15 -10.16 6.83
C LEU A 17 -3.87 -9.35 6.97
N LYS A 18 -3.57 -8.67 5.87
CA LYS A 18 -2.52 -7.65 5.79
C LYS A 18 -3.16 -6.28 5.58
N TRP A 19 -2.43 -5.22 5.89
CA TRP A 19 -2.89 -3.84 5.69
C TRP A 19 -1.80 -3.01 5.01
N GLY A 20 -2.17 -1.85 4.48
CA GLY A 20 -1.25 -0.96 3.80
C GLY A 20 -1.93 -0.29 2.60
N PHE A 21 -1.13 0.06 1.62
CA PHE A 21 -1.59 0.62 0.36
C PHE A 21 -1.05 -0.22 -0.78
N ILE A 22 -1.69 -0.12 -1.94
CA ILE A 22 -1.15 -0.65 -3.19
C ILE A 22 -0.23 0.41 -3.76
N VAL A 23 0.95 0.00 -4.20
CA VAL A 23 1.94 0.89 -4.80
C VAL A 23 2.12 0.54 -6.28
N TYR A 24 1.78 1.48 -7.15
CA TYR A 24 2.02 1.39 -8.58
C TYR A 24 3.37 2.00 -8.92
N ARG A 25 4.28 1.16 -9.44
CA ARG A 25 5.56 1.62 -9.98
C ARG A 25 5.36 2.05 -11.42
N CYS A 26 5.45 3.34 -11.68
CA CYS A 26 5.29 3.93 -13.01
C CYS A 26 6.61 4.40 -13.64
N THR A 27 7.74 4.18 -12.96
CA THR A 27 9.09 4.47 -13.44
C THR A 27 9.99 3.23 -13.35
N TYR A 28 10.67 2.93 -14.45
CA TYR A 28 11.58 1.79 -14.56
C TYR A 28 13.01 2.20 -14.94
N THR A 29 13.32 3.50 -14.91
CA THR A 29 14.63 4.06 -15.26
C THR A 29 15.76 3.53 -14.40
N SER A 30 15.50 3.21 -13.13
CA SER A 30 16.51 2.67 -12.21
C SER A 30 15.91 1.81 -11.10
N ASP A 31 16.23 0.51 -11.12
CA ASP A 31 15.90 -0.40 -10.03
C ASP A 31 16.62 -0.04 -8.72
N THR A 32 17.82 0.55 -8.81
CA THR A 32 18.56 1.03 -7.63
C THR A 32 17.82 2.17 -6.93
N GLN A 33 17.30 3.14 -7.68
CA GLN A 33 16.52 4.23 -7.11
C GLN A 33 15.19 3.71 -6.53
N TRP A 34 14.56 2.77 -7.21
CA TRP A 34 13.35 2.10 -6.72
C TRP A 34 13.61 1.38 -5.38
N ALA A 35 14.67 0.59 -5.29
CA ALA A 35 15.05 -0.11 -4.06
C ALA A 35 15.36 0.87 -2.91
N ALA A 36 16.03 1.99 -3.21
CA ALA A 36 16.30 3.04 -2.23
C ALA A 36 15.00 3.71 -1.74
N PHE A 37 14.08 4.02 -2.66
CA PHE A 37 12.76 4.55 -2.34
C PHE A 37 11.96 3.59 -1.43
N MET A 38 11.87 2.31 -1.80
CA MET A 38 11.15 1.31 -1.01
C MET A 38 11.78 1.12 0.38
N THR A 39 13.11 1.17 0.48
CA THR A 39 13.83 1.14 1.76
C THR A 39 13.45 2.34 2.62
N PHE A 40 13.48 3.54 2.04
CA PHE A 40 13.14 4.78 2.74
C PHE A 40 11.68 4.80 3.18
N LEU A 41 10.74 4.43 2.30
CA LEU A 41 9.31 4.34 2.60
C LEU A 41 9.06 3.42 3.80
N ASN A 42 9.61 2.21 3.77
CA ASN A 42 9.46 1.24 4.86
C ASN A 42 10.04 1.76 6.18
N ALA A 43 11.25 2.32 6.16
CA ALA A 43 11.87 2.88 7.35
C ALA A 43 11.02 4.03 7.93
N ARG A 44 10.52 4.92 7.08
CA ARG A 44 9.71 6.07 7.51
C ARG A 44 8.38 5.64 8.11
N VAL A 45 7.68 4.70 7.49
CA VAL A 45 6.41 4.17 8.02
C VAL A 45 6.63 3.46 9.35
N ARG A 46 7.68 2.64 9.48
CA ARG A 46 8.04 2.00 10.73
C ARG A 46 8.26 3.00 11.86
N LEU A 47 9.12 4.00 11.64
CA LEU A 47 9.43 5.01 12.65
C LEU A 47 8.18 5.80 13.06
N ASN A 48 7.32 6.16 12.11
CA ASN A 48 6.08 6.86 12.41
C ASN A 48 5.11 5.99 13.24
N LEU A 49 5.01 4.70 12.93
CA LEU A 49 4.18 3.77 13.70
C LEU A 49 4.71 3.56 15.11
N GLU A 50 6.03 3.39 15.26
CA GLU A 50 6.68 3.28 16.57
C GLU A 50 6.44 4.54 17.42
N ALA A 51 6.58 5.73 16.83
CA ALA A 51 6.37 7.01 17.52
C ALA A 51 4.94 7.19 18.07
N VAL A 52 3.94 6.55 17.47
CA VAL A 52 2.54 6.60 17.93
C VAL A 52 2.10 5.35 18.70
N GLY A 53 3.04 4.47 19.08
CA GLY A 53 2.73 3.24 19.82
C GLY A 53 1.98 2.18 18.99
N ALA A 54 2.15 2.20 17.68
CA ALA A 54 1.54 1.28 16.71
C ALA A 54 2.56 0.45 15.92
N GLY A 55 3.78 0.31 16.45
CA GLY A 55 4.85 -0.46 15.80
C GLY A 55 4.51 -1.94 15.55
N ASP A 56 3.62 -2.53 16.36
CA ASP A 56 3.08 -3.88 16.17
C ASP A 56 2.38 -4.07 14.82
N LEU A 57 1.78 -3.00 14.28
CA LEU A 57 1.11 -3.05 12.99
C LEU A 57 2.10 -3.21 11.84
N PHE A 58 3.34 -2.76 11.99
CA PHE A 58 4.34 -2.85 10.92
C PHE A 58 4.62 -4.29 10.49
N ALA A 59 4.53 -5.26 11.40
CA ALA A 59 4.72 -6.69 11.10
C ALA A 59 3.70 -7.25 10.11
N ARG A 60 2.56 -6.57 9.93
CA ARG A 60 1.48 -6.96 9.01
C ARG A 60 1.27 -5.96 7.86
N LEU A 61 2.16 -4.98 7.75
CA LEU A 61 2.15 -4.02 6.66
C LEU A 61 2.60 -4.70 5.37
N ASP A 62 1.87 -4.46 4.29
CA ASP A 62 2.16 -4.98 2.95
C ASP A 62 1.71 -3.97 1.90
N TRP A 63 2.62 -3.69 0.97
CA TRP A 63 2.52 -2.61 0.00
C TRP A 63 1.90 -3.03 -1.34
N ASP A 64 1.47 -4.30 -1.50
CA ASP A 64 0.95 -4.88 -2.76
C ASP A 64 1.52 -4.19 -4.02
N LEU A 65 2.77 -4.52 -4.35
CA LEU A 65 3.52 -3.83 -5.39
C LEU A 65 3.02 -4.26 -6.77
N GLN A 66 2.60 -3.28 -7.55
CA GLN A 66 2.18 -3.45 -8.94
C GLN A 66 3.32 -3.01 -9.85
N GLU A 67 4.17 -3.97 -10.23
CA GLU A 67 5.38 -3.78 -11.04
C GLU A 67 5.20 -4.31 -12.48
N ASP A 68 4.16 -3.82 -13.16
CA ASP A 68 3.92 -4.10 -14.58
C ASP A 68 4.63 -3.04 -15.45
N ARG A 69 5.49 -3.47 -16.39
CA ARG A 69 6.16 -2.55 -17.33
C ARG A 69 5.18 -1.75 -18.20
N ALA A 70 3.95 -2.22 -18.40
CA ALA A 70 2.92 -1.43 -19.06
C ALA A 70 2.53 -0.16 -18.28
N LEU A 71 2.97 -0.03 -17.03
CA LEU A 71 2.79 1.18 -16.21
C LEU A 71 3.89 2.23 -16.47
N GLU A 72 4.91 1.95 -17.28
CA GLU A 72 5.96 2.91 -17.58
C GLU A 72 5.36 4.17 -18.24
N GLY A 73 5.51 5.32 -17.58
CA GLY A 73 4.92 6.57 -18.05
C GLY A 73 3.39 6.64 -17.92
N ALA A 74 2.76 5.70 -17.21
CA ALA A 74 1.33 5.76 -16.95
C ALA A 74 0.96 7.07 -16.24
N GLY A 75 -0.16 7.67 -16.62
CA GLY A 75 -0.71 8.86 -15.98
C GLY A 75 -1.65 8.52 -14.81
N VAL A 76 -1.98 9.54 -14.00
CA VAL A 76 -2.90 9.41 -12.86
C VAL A 76 -4.24 8.77 -13.24
N ARG A 77 -4.79 9.08 -14.42
CA ARG A 77 -6.06 8.52 -14.90
C ARG A 77 -5.97 7.00 -15.08
N GLU A 78 -4.91 6.52 -15.72
CA GLU A 78 -4.72 5.09 -15.98
C GLU A 78 -4.50 4.32 -14.67
N VAL A 79 -3.68 4.85 -13.77
CA VAL A 79 -3.47 4.23 -12.46
C VAL A 79 -4.78 4.17 -11.67
N ARG A 80 -5.61 5.21 -11.73
CA ARG A 80 -6.93 5.21 -11.09
C ARG A 80 -7.87 4.15 -11.66
N GLU A 81 -7.89 3.98 -12.98
CA GLU A 81 -8.70 2.96 -13.66
C GLU A 81 -8.25 1.55 -13.21
N ARG A 82 -6.94 1.29 -13.23
CA ARG A 82 -6.36 0.01 -12.77
C ARG A 82 -6.64 -0.24 -11.29
N PHE A 83 -6.50 0.77 -10.44
CA PHE A 83 -6.81 0.67 -9.02
C PHE A 83 -8.28 0.34 -8.77
N THR A 84 -9.20 0.98 -9.50
CA THR A 84 -10.64 0.72 -9.37
C THR A 84 -10.98 -0.70 -9.77
N GLN A 85 -10.38 -1.21 -10.85
CA GLN A 85 -10.56 -2.59 -11.30
C GLN A 85 -10.00 -3.59 -10.27
N TRP A 86 -8.78 -3.36 -9.79
CA TRP A 86 -8.18 -4.18 -8.74
C TRP A 86 -9.07 -4.20 -7.49
N ALA A 87 -9.56 -3.04 -7.04
CA ALA A 87 -10.37 -2.93 -5.84
C ALA A 87 -11.68 -3.71 -6.01
N ALA A 88 -12.35 -3.58 -7.16
CA ALA A 88 -13.58 -4.32 -7.44
C ALA A 88 -13.37 -5.85 -7.43
N GLN A 89 -12.23 -6.34 -7.92
CA GLN A 89 -11.90 -7.78 -7.95
C GLN A 89 -11.57 -8.34 -6.55
N HIS A 90 -10.99 -7.52 -5.67
CA HIS A 90 -10.52 -7.96 -4.36
C HIS A 90 -11.49 -7.60 -3.21
N THR A 91 -12.56 -6.84 -3.49
CA THR A 91 -13.59 -6.48 -2.49
C THR A 91 -14.45 -7.69 -2.08
N SER A 92 -14.53 -8.74 -2.91
CA SER A 92 -15.35 -9.92 -2.66
C SER A 92 -14.68 -11.00 -1.79
N GLN A 93 -13.36 -10.94 -1.63
CA GLN A 93 -12.66 -11.73 -0.62
C GLN A 93 -12.75 -10.96 0.71
N ASP A 94 -12.82 -11.66 1.85
CA ASP A 94 -12.94 -11.14 3.23
C ASP A 94 -11.91 -10.07 3.66
N ASP A 95 -11.11 -9.53 2.73
CA ASP A 95 -10.11 -8.48 2.88
C ASP A 95 -10.72 -7.07 3.00
N TRP A 96 -11.95 -6.85 2.50
CA TRP A 96 -12.61 -5.53 2.59
C TRP A 96 -13.27 -5.31 3.95
N LEU A 97 -12.46 -5.18 4.99
CA LEU A 97 -12.91 -4.79 6.33
C LEU A 97 -12.79 -3.28 6.57
N GLY A 98 -12.91 -2.45 5.54
CA GLY A 98 -12.72 -1.00 5.66
C GLY A 98 -11.27 -0.57 5.87
N THR A 99 -10.31 -1.40 5.44
CA THR A 99 -8.90 -1.03 5.45
C THR A 99 -8.61 0.03 4.38
N PRO A 100 -7.69 0.98 4.62
CA PRO A 100 -7.39 2.06 3.67
C PRO A 100 -6.86 1.57 2.31
N ARG A 101 -6.45 0.29 2.21
CA ARG A 101 -5.94 -0.36 1.00
C ARG A 101 -6.89 -0.28 -0.20
N PHE A 102 -8.20 -0.27 0.05
CA PHE A 102 -9.23 -0.22 -0.99
C PHE A 102 -9.74 1.19 -1.26
N ALA A 103 -9.33 2.18 -0.46
CA ALA A 103 -9.77 3.57 -0.58
C ALA A 103 -8.78 4.44 -1.36
N ALA A 104 -7.48 4.13 -1.27
CA ALA A 104 -6.43 4.89 -1.92
C ALA A 104 -5.27 3.99 -2.37
N CYS A 105 -4.52 4.47 -3.36
CA CYS A 105 -3.27 3.86 -3.83
C CYS A 105 -2.16 4.90 -3.88
N VAL A 106 -0.92 4.42 -3.93
CA VAL A 106 0.28 5.24 -4.11
C VAL A 106 0.76 5.04 -5.54
N MET A 107 0.94 6.14 -6.27
CA MET A 107 1.56 6.15 -7.58
C MET A 107 2.97 6.69 -7.46
N VAL A 108 3.96 5.97 -7.98
CA VAL A 108 5.37 6.40 -7.98
C VAL A 108 5.81 6.61 -9.43
N GLY A 109 5.84 7.86 -9.85
CA GLY A 109 6.39 8.30 -11.14
C GLY A 109 7.72 9.04 -10.96
N GLN A 110 8.36 9.38 -12.08
CA GLN A 110 9.41 10.39 -12.12
C GLN A 110 8.83 11.67 -12.71
N GLU A 111 9.08 12.80 -12.05
CA GLU A 111 8.82 14.16 -12.58
C GLU A 111 10.08 14.70 -13.28
#